data_AF-A0A7G3GEQ7-F1
#
_entry.id   AF-A0A7G3GEQ7-F1
#
_cell.length_a   1.000
_cell.length_b   1.000
_cell.length_c   1.000
_cell.angle_alpha   90.00
_cell.angle_beta   90.00
_cell.angle_gamma   90.00
#
_symmetry.space_group_name_H-M   'P 1'
#
loop_
_entity.id
_entity.type
_entity.pdbx_description
1 polymer ?
#
loop_
_entity_poly.entity_id
_entity_poly.type
_entity_poly.pdbx_seq_one_letter_code
_entity_poly.pdbx_strand_id
1 'polypeptide(L)'
;MLKDALRITEIFCSLQGETTRMGLPTVFVRLTGCPLRCGYCDSAYAFTGGETQSFQTILDKIASFNTHHICITGGEPLAQKGVHELMRLLCDAGYSLSLETSGALSIADVDPRVSRILDIKTPGSGELSKMHWENLDYLSKQDEVKFVLCDRSDYEWARNLIHERRLETLAPVLMSPVWETLQPADLAAWVLKDHLPVRMQVQLHKILWGERPGV
;
A
#
# COMPACT_ATOMS: atom_id res chain seq x y z
N MET A 1 -14.58 -1.56 24.01
CA MET A 1 -13.45 -1.89 23.11
C MET A 1 -12.21 -1.31 23.75
N LEU A 2 -11.12 -2.07 23.83
CA LEU A 2 -9.82 -1.53 24.27
C LEU A 2 -9.45 -0.39 23.31
N LYS A 3 -9.28 0.83 23.84
CA LYS A 3 -8.94 2.02 23.01
C LYS A 3 -7.56 1.89 22.35
N ASP A 4 -6.70 1.02 22.89
CA ASP A 4 -5.27 0.95 22.56
C ASP A 4 -4.88 -0.44 22.03
N ALA A 5 -5.68 -1.00 21.12
CA ALA A 5 -5.42 -2.30 20.52
C ALA A 5 -5.82 -2.35 19.04
N LEU A 6 -5.09 -3.16 18.27
CA LEU A 6 -5.36 -3.46 16.86
C LEU A 6 -5.41 -4.96 16.65
N ARG A 7 -6.18 -5.39 15.66
CA ARG A 7 -6.17 -6.77 15.18
C ARG A 7 -5.08 -6.91 14.12
N ILE A 8 -4.04 -7.64 14.47
CA ILE A 8 -2.81 -7.79 13.70
C ILE A 8 -2.75 -9.20 13.12
N THR A 9 -2.47 -9.30 11.82
CA THR A 9 -2.19 -10.56 11.14
C THR A 9 -0.73 -10.96 11.35
N GLU A 10 0.21 -10.03 11.15
CA GLU A 10 1.63 -10.28 11.35
C GLU A 10 2.44 -8.97 11.52
N ILE A 11 3.58 -9.08 12.21
CA ILE A 11 4.61 -8.04 12.27
C ILE A 11 5.97 -8.68 12.01
N PHE A 12 6.63 -8.27 10.93
CA PHE A 12 7.89 -8.87 10.48
C PHE A 12 8.80 -7.81 9.84
N CYS A 13 10.07 -8.13 9.68
CA CYS A 13 11.05 -7.26 9.03
C CYS A 13 11.52 -7.89 7.71
N SER A 14 11.45 -7.12 6.63
CA SER A 14 11.83 -7.51 5.26
C SER A 14 12.44 -6.32 4.51
N LEU A 15 12.65 -6.43 3.20
CA LEU A 15 12.87 -5.30 2.30
C LEU A 15 11.53 -4.80 1.76
N GLN A 16 11.33 -3.48 1.72
CA GLN A 16 10.21 -2.91 0.98
C GLN A 16 10.32 -3.33 -0.49
N GLY A 17 9.29 -4.02 -0.98
CA GLY A 17 9.30 -4.65 -2.29
C GLY A 17 8.77 -3.77 -3.42
N GLU A 18 8.17 -2.62 -3.08
CA GLU A 18 7.49 -1.71 -4.01
C GLU A 18 7.74 -0.24 -3.60
N THR A 19 7.18 0.72 -4.34
CA THR A 19 7.22 2.17 -4.10
C THR A 19 8.62 2.79 -4.28
N THR A 20 8.73 4.10 -4.03
CA THR A 20 10.05 4.75 -3.98
C THR A 20 10.99 4.20 -2.90
N ARG A 21 10.45 3.48 -1.90
CA ARG A 21 11.19 2.87 -0.80
C ARG A 21 11.70 1.45 -1.09
N MET A 22 11.55 0.96 -2.32
CA MET A 22 11.99 -0.38 -2.71
C MET A 22 13.45 -0.65 -2.32
N GLY A 23 13.71 -1.80 -1.70
CA GLY A 23 15.03 -2.25 -1.24
C GLY A 23 15.42 -1.82 0.18
N LEU A 24 14.63 -0.99 0.86
CA LEU A 24 14.92 -0.56 2.24
C LEU A 24 14.48 -1.61 3.26
N PRO A 25 15.32 -1.96 4.26
CA PRO A 25 14.89 -2.77 5.41
C PRO A 25 13.73 -2.10 6.14
N THR A 26 12.60 -2.76 6.24
CA THR A 26 11.32 -2.20 6.69
C THR A 26 10.59 -3.18 7.59
N VAL A 27 10.08 -2.69 8.73
CA VAL A 27 9.10 -3.45 9.53
C VAL A 27 7.73 -3.29 8.89
N PHE A 28 7.12 -4.41 8.53
CA PHE A 28 5.74 -4.46 8.07
C PHE A 28 4.82 -4.75 9.25
N VAL A 29 3.83 -3.88 9.46
CA VAL A 29 2.75 -4.09 10.42
C VAL A 29 1.50 -4.38 9.61
N ARG A 30 1.15 -5.67 9.46
CA ARG A 30 0.01 -6.12 8.67
C ARG A 30 -1.22 -6.26 9.56
N LEU A 31 -2.16 -5.33 9.43
CA LEU A 31 -3.45 -5.37 10.10
C LEU A 31 -4.38 -6.43 9.47
N THR A 32 -5.42 -6.80 10.21
CA THR A 32 -6.45 -7.75 9.75
C THR A 32 -7.73 -7.03 9.30
N GLY A 33 -8.34 -7.52 8.23
CA GLY A 33 -9.67 -7.13 7.75
C GLY A 33 -9.63 -6.11 6.62
N CYS A 34 -10.35 -6.37 5.53
CA CYS A 34 -10.46 -5.49 4.38
C CYS A 34 -11.92 -5.42 3.90
N PRO A 35 -12.45 -4.25 3.50
CA PRO A 35 -13.78 -4.14 2.91
C PRO A 35 -13.82 -4.57 1.44
N LEU A 36 -12.66 -4.81 0.79
CA LEU A 36 -12.54 -5.19 -0.61
C LEU A 36 -12.26 -6.69 -0.76
N ARG A 37 -12.59 -7.25 -1.93
CA ARG A 37 -12.32 -8.63 -2.36
C ARG A 37 -11.72 -8.63 -3.77
N CYS A 38 -10.62 -7.90 -3.93
CA CYS A 38 -9.92 -7.78 -5.22
C CYS A 38 -9.60 -9.16 -5.80
N GLY A 39 -9.87 -9.36 -7.08
CA GLY A 39 -9.66 -10.66 -7.75
C GLY A 39 -8.21 -11.16 -7.76
N TYR A 40 -7.25 -10.23 -7.64
CA TYR A 40 -5.80 -10.51 -7.63
C TYR A 40 -5.14 -10.35 -6.24
N CYS A 41 -5.91 -10.34 -5.15
CA CYS A 41 -5.35 -10.07 -3.82
C CYS A 41 -4.35 -11.15 -3.37
N ASP A 42 -3.07 -10.77 -3.21
CA ASP A 42 -1.98 -11.64 -2.74
C ASP A 42 -1.93 -11.79 -1.21
N SER A 43 -2.69 -10.98 -0.48
CA SER A 43 -2.79 -11.04 0.99
C SER A 43 -4.20 -11.40 1.49
N ALA A 44 -4.95 -12.24 0.76
CA ALA A 44 -6.30 -12.64 1.15
C ALA A 44 -6.35 -13.32 2.54
N TYR A 45 -5.25 -13.92 3.00
CA TYR A 45 -5.12 -14.46 4.36
C TYR A 45 -5.25 -13.41 5.46
N ALA A 46 -5.07 -12.12 5.15
CA ALA A 46 -5.27 -11.02 6.09
C ALA A 46 -6.73 -10.55 6.19
N PHE A 47 -7.68 -11.13 5.44
CA PHE A 47 -9.10 -10.74 5.52
C PHE A 47 -9.78 -11.15 6.83
N THR A 48 -9.32 -12.24 7.45
CA THR A 48 -9.89 -12.80 8.69
C THR A 48 -8.75 -13.35 9.56
N GLY A 49 -9.07 -13.97 10.70
CA GLY A 49 -8.04 -14.45 11.63
C GLY A 49 -7.40 -13.29 12.38
N GLY A 50 -6.08 -13.32 12.59
CA GLY A 50 -5.34 -12.30 13.32
C GLY A 50 -5.62 -12.27 14.83
N GLU A 51 -4.75 -11.57 15.56
CA GLU A 51 -4.78 -11.47 17.02
C GLU A 51 -4.93 -10.01 17.45
N THR A 52 -5.76 -9.76 18.46
CA THR A 52 -5.86 -8.44 19.05
C THR A 52 -4.64 -8.19 19.94
N GLN A 53 -3.79 -7.25 19.54
CA GLN A 53 -2.58 -6.88 20.27
C GLN A 53 -2.71 -5.45 20.81
N SER A 54 -2.17 -5.22 22.01
CA SER A 54 -2.08 -3.87 22.59
C SER A 54 -1.04 -3.03 21.84
N PHE A 55 -1.17 -1.70 21.89
CA PHE A 55 -0.15 -0.81 21.32
C PHE A 55 1.23 -1.06 21.93
N GLN A 56 1.32 -1.29 23.23
CA GLN A 56 2.60 -1.61 23.88
C GLN A 56 3.25 -2.84 23.24
N THR A 57 2.49 -3.92 23.07
CA THR A 57 2.97 -5.15 22.42
C THR A 57 3.46 -4.90 20.99
N ILE A 58 2.72 -4.09 20.22
CA ILE A 58 3.07 -3.74 18.84
C ILE A 58 4.36 -2.90 18.82
N LEU A 59 4.45 -1.87 19.67
CA LEU A 59 5.61 -0.98 19.78
C LEU A 59 6.87 -1.74 20.21
N ASP A 60 6.76 -2.61 21.23
CA ASP A 60 7.87 -3.45 21.69
C ASP A 60 8.35 -4.39 20.59
N LYS A 61 7.42 -4.97 19.84
CA LYS A 61 7.75 -5.85 18.71
C LYS A 61 8.46 -5.08 17.59
N ILE A 62 7.98 -3.88 17.25
CA ILE A 62 8.63 -3.00 16.26
C ILE A 62 10.03 -2.62 16.72
N ALA A 63 10.19 -2.17 17.97
CA ALA A 63 11.48 -1.77 18.54
C ALA A 63 12.50 -2.92 18.63
N SER A 64 12.03 -4.18 18.65
CA SER A 64 12.92 -5.34 18.58
C SER A 64 13.61 -5.51 17.22
N PHE A 65 13.14 -4.82 16.18
CA PHE A 65 13.79 -4.78 14.87
C PHE A 65 14.69 -3.56 14.76
N ASN A 66 15.94 -3.76 14.32
CA ASN A 66 16.93 -2.69 14.16
C ASN A 66 16.78 -1.95 12.82
N THR A 67 15.62 -1.38 12.55
CA THR A 67 15.38 -0.54 11.36
C THR A 67 14.50 0.67 11.69
N HIS A 68 14.66 1.72 10.89
CA HIS A 68 13.95 2.99 11.02
C HIS A 68 12.68 3.07 10.17
N HIS A 69 12.53 2.19 9.17
CA HIS A 69 11.40 2.23 8.25
C HIS A 69 10.29 1.30 8.70
N ILE A 70 9.05 1.81 8.67
CA ILE A 70 7.85 1.04 8.98
C ILE A 70 6.84 1.21 7.85
N CYS A 71 6.28 0.10 7.37
CA CYS A 71 5.14 0.08 6.49
C CYS A 71 3.91 -0.44 7.24
N ILE A 72 2.92 0.42 7.43
CA ILE A 72 1.60 0.03 7.92
C ILE A 72 0.77 -0.44 6.72
N THR A 73 0.31 -1.69 6.77
CA THR A 73 -0.40 -2.37 5.66
C THR A 73 -1.40 -3.39 6.22
N GLY A 74 -1.99 -4.22 5.38
CA GLY A 74 -2.68 -5.45 5.80
C GLY A 74 -4.17 -5.32 6.03
N GLY A 75 -4.93 -6.24 5.43
CA GLY A 75 -6.29 -5.93 5.08
C GLY A 75 -6.36 -4.49 4.52
N GLU A 76 -7.36 -3.71 4.89
CA GLU A 76 -7.31 -2.26 4.75
C GLU A 76 -6.96 -1.66 6.11
N PRO A 77 -5.77 -1.05 6.30
CA PRO A 77 -5.37 -0.55 7.62
C PRO A 77 -6.35 0.47 8.21
N LEU A 78 -6.88 1.35 7.36
CA LEU A 78 -7.80 2.42 7.77
C LEU A 78 -9.18 1.89 8.21
N ALA A 79 -9.46 0.59 8.03
CA ALA A 79 -10.68 -0.03 8.56
C ALA A 79 -10.64 -0.16 10.09
N GLN A 80 -9.46 -0.06 10.71
CA GLN A 80 -9.31 -0.08 12.16
C GLN A 80 -8.95 1.31 12.69
N LYS A 81 -9.92 2.04 13.26
CA LYS A 81 -9.74 3.43 13.73
C LYS A 81 -8.53 3.66 14.65
N GLY A 82 -8.10 2.67 15.42
CA GLY A 82 -6.92 2.76 16.28
C GLY A 82 -5.60 2.95 15.52
N VAL A 83 -5.56 2.69 14.21
CA VAL A 83 -4.33 2.78 13.40
C VAL A 83 -3.79 4.21 13.33
N HIS A 84 -4.67 5.22 13.35
CA HIS A 84 -4.27 6.63 13.33
C HIS A 84 -3.41 6.99 14.54
N GLU A 85 -3.81 6.52 15.72
CA GLU A 85 -3.09 6.75 16.97
C GLU A 85 -1.76 5.99 16.98
N LEU A 86 -1.73 4.74 16.51
CA LEU A 86 -0.48 3.98 16.36
C LEU A 86 0.51 4.70 15.44
N MET A 87 0.06 5.19 14.27
CA MET A 87 0.90 5.93 13.33
C MET A 87 1.49 7.19 13.98
N ARG A 88 0.68 7.93 14.73
CA ARG A 88 1.13 9.12 15.47
C ARG A 88 2.21 8.77 16.48
N LEU A 89 1.99 7.75 17.31
CA LEU A 89 2.97 7.29 18.31
C LEU A 89 4.30 6.86 17.68
N LEU A 90 4.24 6.15 16.55
CA LEU A 90 5.46 5.73 15.83
C LEU A 90 6.20 6.92 15.21
N CYS A 91 5.48 7.91 14.66
CA CYS A 91 6.10 9.14 14.18
C CYS A 91 6.73 9.96 15.32
N ASP A 92 6.07 10.01 16.49
CA ASP A 92 6.60 10.68 17.69
C ASP A 92 7.85 9.98 18.24
N ALA A 93 7.96 8.66 18.05
CA ALA A 93 9.16 7.87 18.34
C ALA A 93 10.27 8.02 17.28
N GLY A 94 10.04 8.80 16.22
CA GLY A 94 11.04 9.14 15.20
C GLY A 94 11.06 8.24 13.97
N TYR A 95 10.23 7.20 13.88
CA TYR A 95 10.25 6.27 12.74
C TYR A 95 9.81 6.93 11.42
N SER A 96 10.31 6.41 10.30
CA SER A 96 9.91 6.81 8.94
C SER A 96 8.79 5.91 8.42
N LEU A 97 7.55 6.42 8.45
CA LEU A 97 6.37 5.62 8.13
C LEU A 97 5.92 5.75 6.68
N SER A 98 5.46 4.64 6.12
CA SER A 98 4.58 4.57 4.96
C SER A 98 3.28 3.84 5.30
N LEU A 99 2.18 4.25 4.68
CA LEU A 99 0.88 3.59 4.76
C LEU A 99 0.49 3.08 3.38
N GLU A 100 0.29 1.78 3.24
CA GLU A 100 -0.31 1.20 2.03
C GLU A 100 -1.81 0.99 2.23
N THR A 101 -2.63 1.71 1.46
CA THR A 101 -4.10 1.70 1.57
C THR A 101 -4.75 1.52 0.20
N SER A 102 -5.92 0.88 0.18
CA SER A 102 -6.69 0.62 -1.05
C SER A 102 -7.40 1.85 -1.60
N GLY A 103 -7.40 2.96 -0.87
CA GLY A 103 -8.12 4.17 -1.26
C GLY A 103 -9.64 4.08 -1.18
N ALA A 104 -10.18 3.01 -0.59
CA ALA A 104 -11.62 2.87 -0.33
C ALA A 104 -12.10 3.61 0.93
N LEU A 105 -11.18 4.00 1.81
CA LEU A 105 -11.44 4.79 3.02
C LEU A 105 -10.68 6.11 2.95
N SER A 106 -11.18 7.11 3.69
CA SER A 106 -10.61 8.46 3.70
C SER A 106 -9.20 8.47 4.29
N ILE A 107 -8.28 9.16 3.61
CA ILE A 107 -6.91 9.41 4.11
C ILE A 107 -6.76 10.76 4.84
N ALA A 108 -7.85 11.49 5.04
CA ALA A 108 -7.83 12.86 5.58
C ALA A 108 -7.21 12.94 6.99
N ASP A 109 -7.49 11.95 7.84
CA ASP A 109 -7.04 11.91 9.24
C ASP A 109 -5.69 11.18 9.42
N VAL A 110 -4.98 10.86 8.33
CA VAL A 110 -3.65 10.25 8.41
C VAL A 110 -2.64 11.33 8.81
N ASP A 111 -1.79 11.02 9.80
CA ASP A 111 -0.74 11.94 10.26
C ASP A 111 0.11 12.42 9.06
N PRO A 112 0.30 13.75 8.88
CA PRO A 112 0.97 14.31 7.71
C PRO A 112 2.45 13.94 7.61
N ARG A 113 3.06 13.30 8.62
CA ARG A 113 4.43 12.75 8.55
C ARG A 113 4.48 11.38 7.85
N VAL A 114 3.34 10.73 7.69
CA VAL A 114 3.25 9.40 7.03
C VAL A 114 3.17 9.59 5.51
N SER A 115 4.01 8.86 4.78
CA SER A 115 3.90 8.78 3.32
C SER A 115 2.76 7.82 2.94
N ARG A 116 1.75 8.31 2.23
CA ARG A 116 0.55 7.53 1.87
C ARG A 116 0.73 6.96 0.47
N ILE A 117 0.55 5.66 0.35
CA ILE A 117 0.59 4.93 -0.91
C ILE A 117 -0.85 4.54 -1.23
N LEU A 118 -1.49 5.37 -2.06
CA LEU A 118 -2.89 5.22 -2.45
C LEU A 118 -2.98 4.27 -3.65
N ASP A 119 -3.40 3.03 -3.43
CA ASP A 119 -3.58 2.04 -4.48
C ASP A 119 -4.96 2.19 -5.14
N ILE A 120 -5.01 2.92 -6.26
CA ILE A 120 -6.24 3.11 -7.03
C ILE A 120 -6.58 1.80 -7.75
N LYS A 121 -7.69 1.20 -7.33
CA LYS A 121 -8.19 -0.06 -7.86
C LYS A 121 -8.69 0.11 -9.29
N THR A 122 -8.07 -0.63 -10.21
CA THR A 122 -8.44 -0.68 -11.63
C THR A 122 -9.73 -1.47 -11.84
N PRO A 123 -10.38 -1.38 -13.03
CA PRO A 123 -11.49 -2.28 -13.38
C PRO A 123 -11.17 -3.76 -13.17
N GLY A 124 -9.96 -4.21 -13.53
CA GLY A 124 -9.49 -5.60 -13.36
C GLY A 124 -9.46 -6.09 -11.91
N SER A 125 -9.48 -5.18 -10.92
CA SER A 125 -9.61 -5.57 -9.50
C SER A 125 -11.01 -6.08 -9.13
N GLY A 126 -12.04 -5.66 -9.86
CA GLY A 126 -13.45 -5.83 -9.47
C GLY A 126 -13.94 -4.85 -8.39
N GLU A 127 -13.09 -3.95 -7.88
CA GLU A 127 -13.37 -3.10 -6.71
C GLU A 127 -13.31 -1.60 -7.01
N LEU A 128 -13.23 -1.18 -8.27
CA LEU A 128 -13.19 0.23 -8.68
C LEU A 128 -14.35 1.06 -8.08
N SER A 129 -15.55 0.47 -7.94
CA SER A 129 -16.71 1.15 -7.38
C SER A 129 -16.57 1.53 -5.90
N LYS A 130 -15.57 0.99 -5.20
CA LYS A 130 -15.28 1.29 -3.79
C LYS A 130 -14.35 2.49 -3.59
N MET A 131 -13.77 3.04 -4.67
CA MET A 131 -12.82 4.14 -4.55
C MET A 131 -13.46 5.38 -3.93
N HIS A 132 -12.79 5.93 -2.91
CA HIS A 132 -13.14 7.20 -2.28
C HIS A 132 -12.32 8.32 -2.94
N TRP A 133 -12.89 8.95 -3.97
CA TRP A 133 -12.17 9.85 -4.89
C TRP A 133 -11.67 11.14 -4.26
N GLU A 134 -12.33 11.61 -3.19
CA GLU A 134 -11.91 12.76 -2.39
C GLU A 134 -10.53 12.53 -1.75
N ASN A 135 -10.04 11.29 -1.71
CA ASN A 135 -8.66 11.01 -1.31
C ASN A 135 -7.61 11.76 -2.14
N LEU A 136 -7.92 12.08 -3.40
CA LEU A 136 -7.00 12.85 -4.25
C LEU A 136 -6.74 14.26 -3.72
N ASP A 137 -7.69 14.85 -2.98
CA ASP A 137 -7.57 16.22 -2.45
C ASP A 137 -6.63 16.30 -1.24
N TYR A 138 -6.30 15.17 -0.62
CA TYR A 138 -5.42 15.08 0.56
C TYR A 138 -4.00 14.64 0.23
N LEU A 139 -3.72 14.32 -1.04
CA LEU A 139 -2.39 13.92 -1.49
C LEU A 139 -1.40 15.09 -1.48
N SER A 140 -0.14 14.76 -1.29
CA SER A 140 0.98 15.67 -1.29
C SER A 140 2.19 15.05 -1.99
N LYS A 141 3.29 15.80 -2.12
CA LYS A 141 4.49 15.36 -2.84
C LYS A 141 5.26 14.22 -2.18
N GLN A 142 4.97 13.90 -0.92
CA GLN A 142 5.59 12.77 -0.22
C GLN A 142 4.79 11.46 -0.40
N ASP A 143 3.58 11.56 -0.95
CA ASP A 143 2.68 10.42 -1.16
C ASP A 143 2.93 9.81 -2.53
N GLU A 144 2.32 8.66 -2.80
CA GLU A 144 2.40 7.98 -4.08
C GLU A 144 1.02 7.45 -4.49
N VAL A 145 0.68 7.57 -5.77
CA VAL A 145 -0.49 6.90 -6.34
C VAL A 145 -0.01 5.63 -7.04
N LYS A 146 -0.57 4.48 -6.69
CA LYS A 146 -0.19 3.18 -7.26
C LYS A 146 -1.35 2.59 -8.05
N PHE A 147 -1.05 2.03 -9.21
CA PHE A 147 -1.94 1.16 -9.95
C PHE A 147 -1.33 -0.23 -10.06
N VAL A 148 -2.14 -1.26 -9.79
CA VAL A 148 -1.79 -2.66 -10.04
C VAL A 148 -2.62 -3.13 -11.24
N LEU A 149 -1.95 -3.57 -12.31
CA LEU A 149 -2.57 -3.77 -13.62
C LEU A 149 -2.64 -5.25 -13.99
N CYS A 150 -3.84 -5.74 -14.32
CA CYS A 150 -4.05 -7.11 -14.79
C CYS A 150 -3.67 -7.29 -16.27
N ASP A 151 -3.96 -6.29 -17.10
CA ASP A 151 -3.85 -6.41 -18.55
C ASP A 151 -3.72 -5.04 -19.25
N ARG A 152 -3.84 -5.05 -20.58
CA ARG A 152 -3.80 -3.85 -21.42
C ARG A 152 -4.99 -2.91 -21.19
N SER A 153 -6.16 -3.43 -20.85
CA SER A 153 -7.36 -2.62 -20.61
C SER A 153 -7.20 -1.80 -19.33
N ASP A 154 -6.66 -2.42 -18.27
CA ASP A 154 -6.30 -1.74 -17.03
C ASP A 154 -5.26 -0.64 -17.26
N TYR A 155 -4.25 -0.91 -18.08
CA TYR A 155 -3.24 0.09 -18.46
C TYR A 155 -3.86 1.29 -19.17
N GLU A 156 -4.70 1.06 -20.20
CA GLU A 156 -5.32 2.14 -20.97
C GLU A 156 -6.28 2.97 -20.11
N TRP A 157 -7.02 2.30 -19.22
CA TRP A 157 -7.87 2.97 -18.24
C TRP A 157 -7.06 3.85 -17.28
N ALA A 158 -5.99 3.31 -16.68
CA ALA A 158 -5.15 4.05 -15.75
C ALA A 158 -4.46 5.24 -16.43
N ARG A 159 -3.96 5.05 -17.67
CA ARG A 159 -3.39 6.10 -18.50
C ARG A 159 -4.38 7.25 -18.73
N ASN A 160 -5.62 6.95 -19.10
CA ASN A 160 -6.64 7.97 -19.33
C ASN A 160 -6.95 8.72 -18.03
N LEU A 161 -7.11 8.00 -16.91
CA LEU A 161 -7.35 8.62 -15.60
C LEU A 161 -6.20 9.56 -15.17
N ILE A 162 -4.95 9.16 -15.40
CA ILE A 162 -3.77 9.99 -15.12
C ILE A 162 -3.87 11.31 -15.88
N HIS A 163 -4.19 11.27 -17.18
CA HIS A 163 -4.32 12.48 -17.99
C HIS A 163 -5.52 13.34 -17.59
N GLU A 164 -6.69 12.72 -17.38
CA GLU A 164 -7.92 13.41 -17.01
C GLU A 164 -7.80 14.17 -15.69
N ARG A 165 -7.12 13.56 -14.71
CA ARG A 165 -6.97 14.11 -13.35
C ARG A 165 -5.60 14.73 -13.08
N ARG A 166 -4.68 14.67 -14.04
CA ARG A 166 -3.28 15.14 -13.90
C ARG A 166 -2.61 14.58 -12.64
N LEU A 167 -2.73 13.28 -12.41
CA LEU A 167 -2.33 12.64 -11.14
C LEU A 167 -0.86 12.87 -10.81
N GLU A 168 0.01 12.95 -11.81
CA GLU A 168 1.44 13.26 -11.68
C GLU A 168 1.70 14.65 -11.06
N THR A 169 0.75 15.57 -11.21
CA THR A 169 0.81 16.89 -10.58
C THR A 169 0.40 16.88 -9.12
N LEU A 170 -0.25 15.81 -8.65
CA LEU A 170 -0.61 15.61 -7.24
C LEU A 170 0.53 14.90 -6.51
N ALA A 171 0.90 13.71 -7.00
CA ALA A 171 1.92 12.85 -6.40
C ALA A 171 2.65 12.00 -7.48
N PRO A 172 3.85 11.47 -7.20
CA PRO A 172 4.44 10.40 -8.00
C PRO A 172 3.43 9.28 -8.30
N VAL A 173 3.38 8.85 -9.56
CA VAL A 173 2.48 7.79 -10.01
C VAL A 173 3.28 6.54 -10.33
N LEU A 174 2.85 5.41 -9.79
CA LEU A 174 3.45 4.09 -9.92
C LEU A 174 2.53 3.15 -10.71
N MET A 175 3.13 2.29 -11.53
CA MET A 175 2.43 1.17 -12.15
C MET A 175 3.17 -0.14 -11.88
N SER A 176 2.45 -1.12 -11.33
CA SER A 176 2.92 -2.48 -11.10
C SER A 176 2.09 -3.47 -11.93
N PRO A 177 2.69 -4.53 -12.50
CA PRO A 177 1.91 -5.65 -13.01
C PRO A 177 1.38 -6.51 -11.86
N VAL A 178 0.21 -7.12 -12.03
CA VAL A 178 -0.19 -8.26 -11.19
C VAL A 178 0.79 -9.41 -11.45
N TRP A 179 1.35 -9.97 -10.37
CA TRP A 179 2.28 -11.11 -10.42
C TRP A 179 1.73 -12.26 -11.28
N GLU A 180 2.58 -12.82 -12.14
CA GLU A 180 2.28 -13.92 -13.08
C GLU A 180 1.13 -13.68 -14.09
N THR A 181 0.41 -12.57 -13.98
CA THR A 181 -0.72 -12.24 -14.85
C THR A 181 -0.29 -11.32 -15.99
N LEU A 182 0.39 -10.21 -15.67
CA LEU A 182 0.92 -9.28 -16.67
C LEU A 182 2.45 -9.39 -16.71
N GLN A 183 3.02 -9.63 -17.90
CA GLN A 183 4.47 -9.67 -18.04
C GLN A 183 5.07 -8.27 -17.82
N PRO A 184 6.08 -8.12 -16.94
CA PRO A 184 6.71 -6.83 -16.68
C PRO A 184 7.24 -6.14 -17.94
N ALA A 185 7.76 -6.91 -18.90
CA ALA A 185 8.29 -6.39 -20.16
C ALA A 185 7.20 -5.73 -21.03
N ASP A 186 5.98 -6.28 -21.02
CA ASP A 186 4.85 -5.72 -21.77
C ASP A 186 4.43 -4.37 -21.17
N LEU A 187 4.27 -4.30 -19.84
CA LEU A 187 3.97 -3.04 -19.17
C LEU A 187 5.05 -1.98 -19.42
N ALA A 188 6.33 -2.36 -19.33
CA ALA A 188 7.44 -1.46 -19.63
C ALA A 188 7.38 -0.94 -21.08
N ALA A 189 7.14 -1.82 -22.06
CA ALA A 189 6.99 -1.44 -23.45
C ALA A 189 5.84 -0.44 -23.67
N TRP A 190 4.72 -0.63 -22.98
CA TRP A 190 3.57 0.28 -23.06
C TRP A 190 3.89 1.65 -22.48
N VAL A 191 4.47 1.72 -21.28
CA VAL A 191 4.88 2.97 -20.63
C VAL A 191 5.87 3.74 -21.51
N LEU A 192 6.87 3.04 -22.08
CA LEU A 192 7.86 3.65 -22.98
C LEU A 192 7.23 4.17 -24.27
N LYS A 193 6.33 3.40 -24.89
CA LYS A 193 5.65 3.78 -26.12
C LYS A 193 4.80 5.04 -25.95
N ASP A 194 4.08 5.15 -24.84
CA ASP A 194 3.16 6.25 -24.59
C ASP A 194 3.83 7.45 -23.88
N HIS A 195 5.13 7.34 -23.55
CA HIS A 195 5.90 8.36 -22.82
C HIS A 195 5.21 8.81 -21.51
N LEU A 196 4.59 7.86 -20.81
CA LEU A 196 3.75 8.15 -19.65
C LEU A 196 4.61 8.61 -18.46
N PRO A 197 4.26 9.70 -17.74
CA PRO A 197 5.08 10.24 -16.65
C PRO A 197 4.86 9.44 -15.35
N VAL A 198 5.20 8.15 -15.39
CA VAL A 198 5.03 7.21 -14.28
C VAL A 198 6.33 6.49 -14.00
N ARG A 199 6.46 5.94 -12.79
CA ARG A 199 7.47 4.94 -12.46
C ARG A 199 6.83 3.56 -12.59
N MET A 200 7.29 2.78 -13.55
CA MET A 200 7.00 1.34 -13.60
C MET A 200 7.84 0.61 -12.56
N GLN A 201 7.26 -0.38 -11.89
CA GLN A 201 7.95 -1.20 -10.89
C GLN A 201 7.52 -2.66 -10.97
N VAL A 202 8.32 -3.53 -10.37
CA VAL A 202 8.02 -4.95 -10.16
C VAL A 202 7.98 -5.24 -8.66
N GLN A 203 7.31 -6.32 -8.26
CA GLN A 203 7.23 -6.73 -6.86
C GLN A 203 8.53 -7.44 -6.45
N LEU A 204 9.53 -6.68 -5.99
CA LEU A 204 10.87 -7.19 -5.67
C LEU A 204 10.82 -8.36 -4.67
N HIS A 205 9.92 -8.28 -3.68
CA HIS A 205 9.76 -9.33 -2.68
C HIS A 205 9.34 -10.68 -3.31
N LYS A 206 8.52 -10.68 -4.37
CA LYS A 206 8.14 -11.91 -5.08
C LYS A 206 9.28 -12.49 -5.91
N ILE A 207 10.16 -11.63 -6.44
CA ILE A 207 11.37 -12.06 -7.14
C ILE A 207 12.34 -12.75 -6.16
N LEU A 208 12.46 -12.23 -4.93
CA LEU A 208 13.39 -12.76 -3.92
C LEU A 208 12.85 -14.00 -3.19
N TRP A 209 11.55 -14.02 -2.88
CA TRP A 209 10.97 -15.01 -1.95
C TRP A 209 9.68 -15.68 -2.46
N GLY A 210 9.22 -15.36 -3.67
CA GLY A 210 7.93 -15.83 -4.18
C GLY A 210 6.75 -15.27 -3.39
N GLU A 211 5.66 -16.03 -3.29
CA GLU A 211 4.45 -15.64 -2.53
C GLU A 211 4.50 -16.03 -1.04
N ARG A 212 5.71 -16.26 -0.50
CA ARG A 212 5.86 -16.63 0.91
C ARG A 212 5.41 -15.47 1.82
N PRO A 213 4.53 -15.71 2.80
CA PRO A 213 4.18 -14.70 3.81
C PRO A 213 5.32 -14.45 4.82
N GLY A 214 5.31 -13.28 5.46
CA GLY A 214 6.20 -12.94 6.58
C GLY A 214 7.69 -12.88 6.25
N VAL A 215 8.05 -12.57 5.00
CA VAL A 215 9.44 -12.47 4.53
C VAL A 215 9.69 -11.22 3.73
#